data_AF-A0A3R6IMX9-F1
#
_entry.id   AF-A0A3R6IMX9-F1
#
_cell.length_a   1.000
_cell.length_b   1.000
_cell.length_c   1.000
_cell.angle_alpha   90.00
_cell.angle_beta   90.00
_cell.angle_gamma   90.00
#
_symmetry.space_group_name_H-M   'P 1'
#
loop_
_entity.id
_entity.type
_entity.pdbx_description
1 polymer ?
#
loop_
_entity_poly.entity_id
_entity_poly.type
_entity_poly.pdbx_seq_one_letter_code
_entity_poly.pdbx_strand_id
1 'polypeptide(L)'
;MLTRKKMYADWKADDDVDVVSRLDMGLIYIIEIEKGKEERELSFSPDGVLLKNVLDTDDDDEILPVIVSDEIKKKIAELFPNSKSVVILEIDADDDDNETEIDILDDGIHKEVKLDAKGNWISTEFETTLPEAMEIMNTLNPAILAKLVAMAGQAGIDLTKPEIIRNTEVTVVDHVTKGMYFEVEIEIGDKDLEVIIDKDGNISFGK
;
A
#
# COMPACT_ATOMS: atom_id res chain seq x y z
N MET A 1 0.97 -8.70 12.31
CA MET A 1 0.37 -7.37 12.58
C MET A 1 -1.17 -7.55 12.60
N LEU A 2 -2.00 -6.63 13.13
CA LEU A 2 -3.46 -6.76 12.95
C LEU A 2 -3.78 -6.33 11.51
N THR A 3 -4.14 -7.27 10.62
CA THR A 3 -4.66 -6.98 9.27
C THR A 3 -5.62 -5.79 9.31
N ARG A 4 -5.56 -4.84 8.37
CA ARG A 4 -6.31 -3.55 8.40
C ARG A 4 -7.80 -3.73 8.77
N LYS A 5 -8.43 -4.84 8.34
CA LYS A 5 -9.81 -5.23 8.69
C LYS A 5 -10.09 -5.46 10.17
N LYS A 6 -9.11 -5.93 10.96
CA LYS A 6 -9.27 -6.16 12.40
C LYS A 6 -9.01 -4.89 13.22
N MET A 7 -8.29 -3.90 12.66
CA MET A 7 -7.87 -2.70 13.40
C MET A 7 -9.05 -1.83 13.87
N TYR A 8 -10.10 -1.71 13.05
CA TYR A 8 -11.25 -0.85 13.31
C TYR A 8 -12.56 -1.62 13.57
N ALA A 9 -12.49 -2.94 13.77
CA ALA A 9 -13.68 -3.81 13.85
C ALA A 9 -14.62 -3.51 15.03
N ASP A 10 -14.13 -2.80 16.05
CA ASP A 10 -14.89 -2.40 17.25
C ASP A 10 -15.07 -0.87 17.37
N TRP A 11 -14.76 -0.13 16.31
CA TRP A 11 -15.04 1.30 16.19
C TRP A 11 -16.45 1.52 15.64
N LYS A 12 -17.09 2.63 16.02
CA LYS A 12 -18.37 3.05 15.44
C LYS A 12 -18.06 4.04 14.32
N ALA A 13 -18.51 3.74 13.10
CA ALA A 13 -18.49 4.71 12.01
C ALA A 13 -19.66 5.68 12.16
N ASP A 14 -19.48 6.91 11.67
CA ASP A 14 -20.61 7.82 11.50
C ASP A 14 -21.56 7.33 10.39
N ASP A 15 -22.79 7.84 10.42
CA ASP A 15 -23.84 7.46 9.46
C ASP A 15 -23.65 8.13 8.09
N ASP A 16 -22.89 9.23 8.03
CA ASP A 16 -22.61 9.99 6.83
C ASP A 16 -21.21 9.67 6.27
N VAL A 17 -21.06 9.83 4.95
CA VAL A 17 -19.80 9.60 4.22
C VAL A 17 -19.59 10.75 3.26
N ASP A 18 -18.45 11.40 3.36
CA ASP A 18 -18.07 12.45 2.42
C ASP A 18 -17.50 11.87 1.14
N VAL A 19 -17.98 12.38 0.01
CA VAL A 19 -17.58 11.97 -1.33
C VAL A 19 -16.80 13.10 -1.97
N VAL A 20 -15.48 12.97 -2.01
CA VAL A 20 -14.58 14.06 -2.40
C VAL A 20 -14.05 13.83 -3.80
N SER A 21 -14.21 14.86 -4.64
CA SER A 21 -13.62 14.94 -5.97
C SER A 21 -12.86 16.25 -6.10
N ARG A 22 -11.59 16.15 -6.50
CA ARG A 22 -10.70 17.30 -6.70
C ARG A 22 -10.25 17.36 -8.15
N LEU A 23 -9.85 18.54 -8.60
CA LEU A 23 -9.34 18.72 -9.96
C LEU A 23 -8.06 17.89 -10.15
N ASP A 24 -7.97 17.16 -11.25
CA ASP A 24 -6.84 16.29 -11.60
C ASP A 24 -6.58 15.12 -10.62
N MET A 25 -7.58 14.77 -9.80
CA MET A 25 -7.52 13.64 -8.86
C MET A 25 -8.74 12.72 -9.03
N GLY A 26 -8.60 11.50 -8.51
CA GLY A 26 -9.68 10.52 -8.42
C GLY A 26 -10.67 10.88 -7.32
N LEU A 27 -11.75 10.09 -7.29
CA LEU A 27 -12.73 10.14 -6.21
C LEU A 27 -12.16 9.45 -4.97
N ILE A 28 -12.37 10.04 -3.80
CA ILE A 28 -12.13 9.39 -2.50
C ILE A 28 -13.38 9.46 -1.63
N TYR A 29 -13.44 8.59 -0.63
CA TYR A 29 -14.48 8.54 0.39
C TYR A 29 -13.85 8.83 1.74
N ILE A 30 -14.46 9.73 2.51
CA ILE A 30 -13.99 10.07 3.85
C ILE A 30 -15.03 9.57 4.85
N ILE A 31 -14.58 8.82 5.86
CA ILE A 31 -15.41 8.21 6.89
C ILE A 31 -14.82 8.54 8.25
N GLU A 32 -15.61 9.17 9.11
CA GLU A 32 -15.28 9.35 10.52
C GLU A 32 -15.61 8.09 11.32
N ILE A 33 -14.70 7.72 12.22
CA ILE A 33 -14.89 6.61 13.16
C ILE A 33 -14.53 7.04 14.57
N GLU A 34 -15.30 6.56 15.54
CA GLU A 34 -15.11 6.87 16.97
C GLU A 34 -14.91 5.61 17.81
N LYS A 35 -14.08 5.75 18.85
CA LYS A 35 -13.94 4.77 19.93
C LYS A 35 -13.69 5.47 21.27
N GLY A 36 -14.76 5.61 22.04
CA GLY A 36 -14.69 6.18 23.38
C GLY A 36 -14.57 7.70 23.35
N LYS A 37 -13.35 8.22 23.26
CA LYS A 37 -13.07 9.67 23.17
C LYS A 37 -12.15 10.01 21.99
N GLU A 38 -11.81 9.00 21.21
CA GLU A 38 -10.93 9.14 20.06
C GLU A 38 -11.81 9.08 18.82
N GLU A 39 -11.71 10.12 18.01
CA GLU A 39 -12.32 10.24 16.69
C GLU A 39 -11.19 10.25 15.65
N ARG A 40 -11.47 9.67 14.48
CA ARG A 40 -10.52 9.55 13.38
C ARG A 40 -11.22 9.72 12.06
N GLU A 41 -10.59 10.47 11.17
CA GLU A 41 -10.98 10.57 9.77
C GLU A 41 -10.18 9.55 8.93
N LEU A 42 -10.90 8.70 8.20
CA LEU A 42 -10.31 7.71 7.29
C LEU A 42 -10.65 8.04 5.84
N SER A 43 -9.64 8.28 5.01
CA SER A 43 -9.80 8.43 3.56
C SER A 43 -9.62 7.10 2.83
N PHE A 44 -10.53 6.77 1.92
CA PHE A 44 -10.51 5.53 1.14
C PHE A 44 -10.61 5.77 -0.37
N SER A 45 -9.94 4.91 -1.14
CA SER A 45 -10.21 4.77 -2.58
C SER A 45 -11.59 4.13 -2.83
N PRO A 46 -12.14 4.20 -4.05
CA PRO A 46 -13.42 3.57 -4.38
C PRO A 46 -13.45 2.04 -4.21
N ASP A 47 -12.28 1.39 -4.26
CA ASP A 47 -12.15 -0.05 -4.05
C ASP A 47 -11.94 -0.41 -2.56
N GLY A 48 -12.00 0.58 -1.66
CA GLY A 48 -11.91 0.41 -0.22
C GLY A 48 -10.49 0.28 0.32
N VAL A 49 -9.48 0.77 -0.42
CA VAL A 49 -8.10 0.87 0.07
C VAL A 49 -7.99 2.10 0.97
N LEU A 50 -7.48 1.93 2.18
CA LEU A 50 -7.21 3.03 3.10
C LEU A 50 -6.02 3.86 2.57
N LEU A 51 -6.27 5.15 2.32
CA LEU A 51 -5.31 6.14 1.83
C LEU A 51 -4.69 6.93 2.99
N LYS A 52 -5.55 7.41 3.91
CA LYS A 52 -5.13 8.28 5.01
C LYS A 52 -5.90 7.97 6.28
N ASN A 53 -5.24 8.12 7.42
CA ASN A 53 -5.83 7.98 8.76
C ASN A 53 -5.35 9.13 9.64
N VAL A 54 -6.24 10.07 9.94
CA VAL A 54 -5.93 11.27 10.73
C VAL A 54 -6.63 11.15 12.09
N LEU A 55 -5.95 11.57 13.16
CA LEU A 55 -6.62 11.80 14.44
C LEU A 55 -7.46 13.06 14.30
N ASP A 56 -8.76 12.92 14.52
CA ASP A 56 -9.65 14.05 14.57
C ASP A 56 -9.57 14.66 15.98
N THR A 57 -9.03 15.89 16.06
CA THR A 57 -8.81 16.59 17.34
C THR A 57 -9.60 17.89 17.47
N ASP A 58 -10.27 18.34 16.40
CA ASP A 58 -10.80 19.69 16.26
C ASP A 58 -12.16 19.62 15.52
N ASP A 59 -13.20 20.34 15.98
CA ASP A 59 -14.55 20.36 15.36
C ASP A 59 -14.61 21.00 13.93
N ASP A 60 -13.47 21.25 13.27
CA ASP A 60 -13.37 21.92 11.96
C ASP A 60 -12.75 20.95 10.91
N ASP A 61 -13.53 19.96 10.47
CA ASP A 61 -13.21 19.03 9.38
C ASP A 61 -13.35 19.66 7.99
N GLU A 62 -12.69 20.81 7.77
CA GLU A 62 -12.73 21.44 6.46
C GLU A 62 -11.90 20.63 5.44
N ILE A 63 -12.59 19.93 4.54
CA ILE A 63 -11.97 19.31 3.36
C ILE A 63 -11.32 20.39 2.50
N LEU A 64 -10.00 20.50 2.61
CA LEU A 64 -9.23 21.52 1.90
C LEU A 64 -9.03 21.17 0.41
N PRO A 65 -8.98 22.18 -0.49
CA PRO A 65 -8.56 21.97 -1.86
C PRO A 65 -7.11 21.50 -1.93
N VAL A 66 -6.87 20.42 -2.67
CA VAL A 66 -5.53 19.96 -3.03
C VAL A 66 -5.25 20.37 -4.48
N ILE A 67 -4.08 20.98 -4.72
CA ILE A 67 -3.62 21.35 -6.05
C ILE A 67 -2.49 20.41 -6.45
N VAL A 68 -2.73 19.56 -7.44
CA VAL A 68 -1.68 18.72 -8.03
C VAL A 68 -0.77 19.58 -8.90
N SER A 69 0.51 19.69 -8.51
CA SER A 69 1.50 20.45 -9.27
C SER A 69 1.81 19.81 -10.63
N ASP A 70 2.25 20.63 -11.59
CA ASP A 70 2.65 20.14 -12.92
C ASP A 70 3.88 19.22 -12.82
N GLU A 71 4.75 19.46 -11.84
CA GLU A 71 5.91 18.62 -11.55
C GLU A 71 5.51 17.21 -11.12
N ILE A 72 4.51 17.09 -10.23
CA ILE A 72 3.99 15.80 -9.78
C ILE A 72 3.32 15.07 -10.95
N LYS A 73 2.45 15.75 -11.71
CA LYS A 73 1.79 15.16 -12.89
C LYS A 73 2.82 14.60 -13.88
N LYS A 74 3.85 15.38 -14.17
CA LYS A 74 4.95 14.97 -15.05
C LYS A 74 5.72 13.80 -14.47
N LYS A 75 6.05 13.82 -13.18
CA LYS A 75 6.78 12.75 -12.50
C LYS A 75 6.02 11.43 -12.55
N ILE A 76 4.72 11.43 -12.25
CA ILE A 76 3.87 10.24 -12.32
C ILE A 76 3.80 9.72 -13.76
N ALA A 77 3.60 10.60 -14.76
CA ALA A 77 3.61 10.19 -16.17
C ALA A 77 4.97 9.59 -16.62
N GLU A 78 6.09 10.07 -16.08
CA GLU A 78 7.44 9.53 -16.34
C GLU A 78 7.65 8.14 -15.73
N LEU A 79 7.11 7.89 -14.53
CA LEU A 79 7.25 6.63 -13.80
C LEU A 79 6.38 5.51 -14.39
N PHE A 80 5.22 5.87 -14.95
CA PHE A 80 4.24 4.92 -15.48
C PHE A 80 3.97 5.13 -16.98
N PRO A 81 4.99 5.13 -17.86
CA PRO A 81 4.84 5.50 -19.27
C PRO A 81 4.07 4.46 -20.10
N ASN A 82 3.91 3.23 -19.56
CA ASN A 82 3.25 2.11 -20.24
C ASN A 82 1.85 1.82 -19.71
N SER A 83 1.43 2.52 -18.66
CA SER A 83 0.12 2.36 -18.05
C SER A 83 -0.96 2.97 -18.92
N LYS A 84 -2.14 2.35 -18.98
CA LYS A 84 -3.25 2.88 -19.78
C LYS A 84 -3.97 4.01 -19.05
N SER A 85 -4.01 3.93 -17.73
CA SER A 85 -4.64 4.92 -16.86
C SER A 85 -3.87 5.02 -15.56
N VAL A 86 -3.52 6.25 -15.16
CA VAL A 86 -2.96 6.57 -13.86
C VAL A 86 -3.74 7.74 -13.29
N VAL A 87 -4.33 7.56 -12.11
CA VAL A 87 -5.14 8.58 -11.42
C VAL A 87 -4.54 8.83 -10.05
N ILE A 88 -4.23 10.08 -9.71
CA ILE A 88 -3.77 10.45 -8.36
C ILE A 88 -4.99 10.47 -7.43
N LEU A 89 -4.89 9.82 -6.28
CA LEU A 89 -5.98 9.70 -5.30
C LEU A 89 -5.76 10.62 -4.09
N GLU A 90 -4.54 10.66 -3.57
CA GLU A 90 -4.15 11.45 -2.41
C GLU A 90 -2.69 11.90 -2.56
N ILE A 91 -2.35 13.03 -1.95
CA ILE A 91 -0.97 13.52 -1.86
C ILE A 91 -0.75 13.94 -0.41
N ASP A 92 0.15 13.26 0.29
CA ASP A 92 0.57 13.65 1.62
C ASP A 92 2.02 14.13 1.59
N ALA A 93 2.25 15.33 2.14
CA ALA A 93 3.60 15.84 2.33
C ALA A 93 3.94 15.59 3.80
N ASP A 94 4.82 14.64 4.05
CA ASP A 94 5.34 14.42 5.40
C ASP A 94 6.38 15.51 5.69
N ASP A 95 5.96 16.50 6.48
CA ASP A 95 6.81 17.62 6.91
C ASP A 95 7.96 17.17 7.83
N ASP A 96 7.83 16.02 8.51
CA ASP A 96 8.85 15.50 9.44
C ASP A 96 9.96 14.75 8.68
N ASP A 97 9.59 13.92 7.71
CA ASP A 97 10.55 13.13 6.90
C ASP A 97 10.96 13.82 5.59
N ASN A 98 10.33 14.96 5.27
CA ASN A 98 10.65 15.77 4.08
C ASN A 98 10.40 15.00 2.77
N GLU A 99 9.42 14.09 2.79
CA GLU A 99 9.02 13.22 1.68
C GLU A 99 7.60 13.58 1.21
N THR A 100 7.28 13.21 -0.03
CA THR A 100 5.91 13.32 -0.56
C THR A 100 5.44 11.94 -0.95
N GLU A 101 4.37 11.49 -0.32
CA GLU A 101 3.66 10.25 -0.60
C GLU A 101 2.49 10.55 -1.53
N ILE A 102 2.36 9.76 -2.59
CA ILE A 102 1.34 9.96 -3.62
C ILE A 102 0.66 8.63 -3.88
N ASP A 103 -0.59 8.53 -3.43
CA ASP A 103 -1.45 7.40 -3.76
C ASP A 103 -1.98 7.54 -5.18
N ILE A 104 -1.86 6.47 -5.96
CA ILE A 104 -2.35 6.40 -7.33
C ILE A 104 -3.15 5.12 -7.57
N LEU A 105 -4.07 5.22 -8.52
CA LEU A 105 -4.69 4.07 -9.17
C LEU A 105 -4.05 3.88 -10.55
N ASP A 106 -3.17 2.90 -10.67
CA ASP A 106 -2.46 2.53 -11.89
C ASP A 106 -3.08 1.28 -12.52
N ASP A 107 -3.84 1.44 -13.60
CA ASP A 107 -4.58 0.36 -14.29
C ASP A 107 -5.45 -0.50 -13.34
N GLY A 108 -5.98 0.14 -12.28
CA GLY A 108 -6.81 -0.50 -11.25
C GLY A 108 -6.02 -1.09 -10.08
N ILE A 109 -4.70 -0.94 -10.06
CA ILE A 109 -3.83 -1.34 -8.95
C ILE A 109 -3.52 -0.11 -8.13
N HIS A 110 -3.82 -0.18 -6.82
CA HIS A 110 -3.44 0.86 -5.89
C HIS A 110 -1.94 0.84 -5.65
N LYS A 111 -1.26 1.98 -5.82
CA LYS A 111 0.17 2.10 -5.57
C LYS A 111 0.45 3.37 -4.79
N GLU A 112 1.46 3.31 -3.93
CA GLU A 112 2.01 4.46 -3.23
C GLU A 112 3.36 4.81 -3.87
N VAL A 113 3.56 6.07 -4.21
CA VAL A 113 4.81 6.60 -4.76
C VAL A 113 5.42 7.57 -3.77
N LYS A 114 6.67 7.32 -3.36
CA LYS A 114 7.42 8.23 -2.48
C LYS A 114 8.42 9.05 -3.27
N LEU A 115 8.41 10.36 -3.05
CA LEU A 115 9.37 11.31 -3.61
C LEU A 115 10.16 11.98 -2.48
N ASP A 116 11.44 12.26 -2.71
CA ASP A 116 12.23 13.10 -1.80
C ASP A 116 11.83 14.58 -1.89
N ALA A 117 12.35 15.41 -0.98
CA ALA A 117 12.13 16.86 -0.97
C ALA A 117 12.46 17.61 -2.28
N LYS A 118 13.16 16.98 -3.22
CA LYS A 118 13.52 17.54 -4.53
C LYS A 118 12.66 16.96 -5.67
N GLY A 119 11.69 16.11 -5.35
CA GLY A 119 10.85 15.42 -6.32
C GLY A 119 11.53 14.23 -7.02
N ASN A 120 12.64 13.70 -6.47
CA ASN A 120 13.23 12.48 -6.98
C ASN A 120 12.50 11.27 -6.42
N TRP A 121 12.30 10.26 -7.26
CA TRP A 121 11.67 9.00 -6.86
C TRP A 121 12.52 8.23 -5.85
N ILE A 122 11.89 7.80 -4.75
CA ILE A 122 12.46 6.95 -3.71
C ILE A 122 11.96 5.53 -3.90
N SER A 123 10.63 5.35 -3.93
CA SER A 123 10.02 4.03 -4.06
C SER A 123 8.64 4.09 -4.71
N THR A 124 8.24 2.93 -5.22
CA THR A 124 6.84 2.62 -5.53
C THR A 124 6.50 1.28 -4.92
N GLU A 125 5.40 1.22 -4.20
CA GLU A 125 4.91 -0.01 -3.59
C GLU A 125 3.44 -0.27 -3.88
N PHE A 126 3.07 -1.55 -3.88
CA PHE A 126 1.70 -1.99 -4.03
C PHE A 126 1.49 -3.36 -3.40
N GLU A 127 0.28 -3.58 -2.90
CA GLU A 127 -0.15 -4.90 -2.44
C GLU A 127 -0.68 -5.74 -3.60
N THR A 128 -0.43 -7.04 -3.55
CA THR A 128 -0.91 -8.00 -4.54
C THR A 128 -1.17 -9.35 -3.89
N THR A 129 -1.86 -10.24 -4.60
CA THR A 129 -2.10 -11.59 -4.11
C THR A 129 -0.83 -12.44 -4.18
N LEU A 130 -0.71 -13.46 -3.31
CA LEU A 130 0.43 -14.38 -3.38
C LEU A 130 0.64 -15.00 -4.78
N PRO A 131 -0.38 -15.47 -5.52
CA PRO A 131 -0.20 -15.98 -6.88
C PRO A 131 0.37 -14.95 -7.85
N GLU A 132 -0.14 -13.72 -7.84
CA GLU A 132 0.37 -12.63 -8.69
C GLU A 132 1.81 -12.27 -8.32
N ALA A 133 2.12 -12.15 -7.03
CA ALA A 133 3.49 -11.94 -6.56
C ALA A 133 4.43 -13.06 -7.04
N MET A 134 4.00 -14.32 -6.99
CA MET A 134 4.79 -15.45 -7.48
C MET A 134 5.05 -15.36 -8.99
N GLU A 135 4.09 -14.88 -9.79
CA GLU A 135 4.28 -14.61 -11.22
C GLU A 135 5.31 -13.50 -11.45
N ILE A 136 5.26 -12.42 -10.65
CA ILE A 136 6.24 -11.32 -10.69
C ILE A 136 7.63 -11.84 -10.32
N MET A 137 7.76 -12.57 -9.20
CA MET A 137 9.02 -13.17 -8.75
C MET A 137 9.61 -14.08 -9.84
N ASN A 138 8.78 -14.93 -10.45
CA ASN A 138 9.22 -15.85 -11.49
C ASN A 138 9.68 -15.11 -12.76
N THR A 139 8.99 -14.03 -13.13
CA THR A 139 9.34 -13.20 -14.29
C THR A 139 10.62 -12.41 -14.05
N LEU A 140 10.79 -11.86 -12.84
CA LEU A 140 11.99 -11.11 -12.45
C LEU A 140 13.21 -12.03 -12.40
N ASN A 141 13.10 -13.14 -11.65
CA ASN A 141 14.13 -14.16 -11.54
C ASN A 141 13.55 -15.43 -10.90
N PRO A 142 13.41 -16.56 -11.63
CA PRO A 142 12.85 -17.81 -11.10
C PRO A 142 13.52 -18.34 -9.81
N ALA A 143 14.78 -17.95 -9.55
CA ALA A 143 15.45 -18.31 -8.32
C ALA A 143 14.84 -17.66 -7.06
N ILE A 144 14.22 -16.48 -7.19
CA ILE A 144 13.51 -15.80 -6.09
C ILE A 144 12.35 -16.68 -5.62
N LEU A 145 11.47 -17.06 -6.56
CA LEU A 145 10.32 -17.92 -6.29
C LEU A 145 10.77 -19.28 -5.72
N ALA A 146 11.80 -19.89 -6.32
CA ALA A 146 12.31 -21.18 -5.86
C ALA A 146 12.80 -21.13 -4.40
N LYS A 147 13.46 -20.04 -4.00
CA LYS A 147 13.93 -19.86 -2.62
C LYS A 147 12.79 -19.63 -1.64
N LEU A 148 11.77 -18.83 -2.00
CA LEU A 148 10.56 -18.65 -1.20
C LEU A 148 9.87 -20.01 -0.95
N VAL A 149 9.63 -20.78 -2.01
CA VAL A 149 8.99 -22.10 -1.93
C VAL A 149 9.83 -23.08 -1.09
N ALA A 150 11.15 -23.08 -1.25
CA ALA A 150 12.03 -23.94 -0.46
C ALA A 150 12.03 -23.57 1.03
N MET A 151 12.08 -22.27 1.36
CA MET A 151 12.01 -21.78 2.73
C MET A 151 10.66 -22.15 3.37
N ALA A 152 9.55 -21.87 2.69
CA ALA A 152 8.21 -22.22 3.16
C ALA A 152 8.09 -23.73 3.40
N GLY A 153 8.57 -24.56 2.46
CA GLY A 153 8.58 -26.02 2.60
C GLY A 153 9.40 -26.51 3.79
N GLN A 154 10.53 -25.89 4.11
CA GLN A 154 11.31 -26.19 5.31
C GLN A 154 10.57 -25.85 6.61
N ALA A 155 9.74 -24.80 6.58
CA ALA A 155 8.84 -24.44 7.68
C ALA A 155 7.55 -25.29 7.73
N GLY A 156 7.36 -26.23 6.79
CA GLY A 156 6.14 -27.04 6.68
C GLY A 156 4.94 -26.30 6.10
N ILE A 157 5.18 -25.18 5.42
CA ILE A 157 4.18 -24.33 4.78
C ILE A 157 4.10 -24.70 3.29
N ASP A 158 2.89 -24.95 2.81
CA ASP A 158 2.61 -25.17 1.40
C ASP A 158 1.87 -23.94 0.85
N LEU A 159 2.62 -23.12 0.09
CA LEU A 159 2.14 -21.86 -0.48
C LEU A 159 1.05 -22.06 -1.56
N THR A 160 0.77 -23.30 -1.96
CA THR A 160 -0.31 -23.61 -2.93
C THR A 160 -1.64 -23.86 -2.24
N LYS A 161 -1.66 -23.99 -0.91
CA LYS A 161 -2.87 -24.25 -0.16
C LYS A 161 -3.80 -23.03 -0.18
N PRO A 162 -5.11 -23.19 -0.47
CA PRO A 162 -6.05 -22.07 -0.53
C PRO A 162 -6.11 -21.23 0.75
N GLU A 163 -5.96 -21.86 1.92
CA GLU A 163 -5.91 -21.17 3.20
C GLU A 163 -4.67 -20.31 3.36
N ILE A 164 -3.51 -20.77 2.88
CA ILE A 164 -2.26 -20.01 2.92
C ILE A 164 -2.34 -18.85 1.93
N ILE A 165 -2.79 -19.09 0.70
CA ILE A 165 -2.97 -18.05 -0.32
C ILE A 165 -3.87 -16.91 0.18
N ARG A 166 -4.99 -17.24 0.82
CA ARG A 166 -5.91 -16.24 1.37
C ARG A 166 -5.37 -15.46 2.57
N ASN A 167 -4.44 -16.06 3.30
CA ASN A 167 -3.89 -15.53 4.54
C ASN A 167 -2.46 -15.01 4.34
N THR A 168 -2.04 -14.82 3.08
CA THR A 168 -0.74 -14.24 2.76
C THR A 168 -0.96 -12.89 2.12
N GLU A 169 -0.42 -11.84 2.74
CA GLU A 169 -0.35 -10.50 2.17
C GLU A 169 1.05 -10.33 1.55
N VAL A 170 1.11 -9.74 0.36
CA VAL A 170 2.38 -9.48 -0.32
C VAL A 170 2.45 -8.02 -0.76
N THR A 171 3.45 -7.32 -0.26
CA THR A 171 3.83 -5.98 -0.74
C THR A 171 4.99 -6.12 -1.70
N VAL A 172 4.83 -5.59 -2.92
CA VAL A 172 5.91 -5.47 -3.90
C VAL A 172 6.45 -4.06 -3.79
N VAL A 173 7.74 -3.92 -3.53
CA VAL A 173 8.40 -2.62 -3.41
C VAL A 173 9.51 -2.52 -4.44
N ASP A 174 9.48 -1.48 -5.28
CA ASP A 174 10.65 -1.04 -6.04
C ASP A 174 11.23 0.20 -5.37
N HIS A 175 12.53 0.20 -5.10
CA HIS A 175 13.18 1.22 -4.27
C HIS A 175 14.54 1.61 -4.85
N VAL A 176 14.84 2.91 -4.90
CA VAL A 176 15.99 3.50 -5.60
C VAL A 176 17.35 2.89 -5.22
N THR A 177 17.57 2.53 -3.95
CA THR A 177 18.82 1.91 -3.48
C THR A 177 18.79 0.38 -3.37
N LYS A 178 17.63 -0.23 -3.10
CA LYS A 178 17.50 -1.67 -2.85
C LYS A 178 17.15 -2.45 -4.13
N GLY A 179 16.60 -1.77 -5.13
CA GLY A 179 15.89 -2.37 -6.25
C GLY A 179 14.59 -3.02 -5.78
N MET A 180 13.99 -3.82 -6.66
CA MET A 180 12.76 -4.54 -6.35
C MET A 180 12.96 -5.61 -5.26
N TYR A 181 12.04 -5.65 -4.30
CA TYR A 181 11.96 -6.69 -3.28
C TYR A 181 10.49 -6.97 -2.91
N PHE A 182 10.28 -8.06 -2.18
CA PHE A 182 8.96 -8.53 -1.78
C PHE A 182 8.91 -8.68 -0.27
N GLU A 183 7.89 -8.12 0.35
CA GLU A 183 7.53 -8.35 1.75
C GLU A 183 6.33 -9.30 1.75
N VAL A 184 6.51 -10.49 2.34
CA VAL A 184 5.52 -11.56 2.35
C VAL A 184 5.15 -11.85 3.80
N GLU A 185 3.94 -11.47 4.21
CA GLU A 185 3.39 -11.76 5.54
C GLU A 185 2.45 -12.97 5.44
N ILE A 186 2.82 -14.08 6.08
CA ILE A 186 2.03 -15.32 6.08
C ILE A 186 1.39 -15.50 7.47
N GLU A 187 0.07 -15.39 7.57
CA GLU A 187 -0.67 -15.65 8.82
C GLU A 187 -0.87 -17.17 9.03
N ILE A 188 -0.29 -17.70 10.10
CA ILE A 188 -0.30 -19.11 10.51
C ILE A 188 -0.92 -19.24 11.91
N GLY A 189 -2.25 -19.41 11.94
CA GLY A 189 -2.98 -19.39 13.22
C GLY A 189 -2.96 -17.99 13.81
N ASP A 190 -2.45 -17.84 15.04
CA ASP A 190 -2.33 -16.54 15.74
C ASP A 190 -0.93 -15.91 15.58
N LYS A 191 -0.14 -16.36 14.60
CA LYS A 191 1.24 -15.92 14.37
C LYS A 191 1.44 -15.52 12.93
N ASP A 192 2.29 -14.52 12.72
CA ASP A 192 2.68 -14.08 11.40
C ASP A 192 4.14 -14.47 11.14
N LEU A 193 4.40 -14.92 9.91
CA LEU A 193 5.75 -15.09 9.38
C LEU A 193 5.98 -14.02 8.33
N GLU A 194 6.78 -13.02 8.67
CA GLU A 194 7.15 -11.95 7.75
C GLU A 194 8.49 -12.26 7.09
N VAL A 195 8.50 -12.24 5.76
CA VAL A 195 9.63 -12.64 4.93
C VAL A 195 9.92 -11.53 3.93
N ILE A 196 11.14 -11.02 3.96
CA ILE A 196 11.62 -10.06 2.97
C ILE A 196 12.54 -10.80 2.01
N ILE A 197 12.25 -10.70 0.71
CA ILE A 197 13.03 -11.33 -0.35
C ILE A 197 13.50 -10.27 -1.34
N ASP A 198 14.81 -10.06 -1.42
CA ASP A 198 15.39 -9.10 -2.36
C ASP A 198 15.43 -9.64 -3.81
N LYS A 199 15.77 -8.75 -4.76
CA LYS A 199 15.97 -9.07 -6.18
C LYS A 199 16.97 -10.20 -6.48
N ASP A 200 17.87 -10.52 -5.56
CA ASP A 200 18.85 -11.61 -5.70
C ASP A 200 18.36 -12.90 -5.00
N GLY A 201 17.16 -12.84 -4.43
CA GLY A 201 16.50 -13.89 -3.67
C GLY A 201 17.12 -14.11 -2.29
N ASN A 202 17.84 -13.15 -1.72
CA ASN A 202 18.27 -13.29 -0.33
C ASN A 202 17.06 -13.07 0.56
N ILE A 203 16.92 -13.97 1.55
CA ILE A 203 15.78 -13.96 2.48
C ILE A 203 16.25 -13.38 3.80
N SER A 204 15.51 -12.40 4.30
CA SER A 204 15.53 -11.96 5.70
C SER A 204 14.14 -12.08 6.30
N PHE A 205 14.06 -12.10 7.63
CA PHE A 205 12.79 -12.13 8.34
C PHE A 205 12.50 -10.75 8.92
N GLY A 206 11.25 -10.31 8.81
CA GLY A 206 10.74 -9.15 9.53
C GLY A 206 10.81 -9.35 11.04
N LYS A 207 10.67 -8.27 11.81
CA LYS A 207 10.80 -8.29 13.27
C LYS A 207 9.48 -8.46 13.98
#